data_AF-A0AAD3H0J8-F1
#
_entry.id   AF-A0AAD3H0J8-F1
#
_cell.length_a   1.000
_cell.length_b   1.000
_cell.length_c   1.000
_cell.angle_alpha   90.00
_cell.angle_beta   90.00
_cell.angle_gamma   90.00
#
_symmetry.space_group_name_H-M   'P 1'
#
loop_
_entity.id
_entity.type
_entity.pdbx_description
1 polymer ?
#
loop_
_entity_poly.entity_id
_entity_poly.type
_entity_poly.pdbx_seq_one_letter_code
_entity_poly.pdbx_strand_id
1 'polypeptide(L)'
;METMTLWSFILFKIVFSIIFVPLTFAQLDSNLPNFPGDLTSSFCPTTPRDDCEVEVDVPEGCESSATSKSSCPIVFFLHGANNNNNEYKCTTEVHDVKYIGVYVQGEKGWNTWPKTWNNCNWDDFDCTQDPDEVGFFIELIRFLRNKGANGNIYLVGTSNGGSLAHKLASNADQDLPIKGIVSKVFQLLRKPERSFPGMKNYNQPSQARGTWPVSVLSILGEDDRDVPYDGGYTALFNIEIDTYPYYENFRGIFELMSGLESMETWASHNKCDGSYVITNHTATVWDVERIASKYDYSNGCPSDIYLEQYVLLETRHDAKDAIIEGNPINFDITYEFIEKVEKGASIVPSIAPSESLTQAPSGSKYRNCVDQPGYEFELQFSGAMKPCSWIMENINKISVRRDNYCYENNGMDISDVGYDCQWSCDTCGASRPTPAPVSCSKLDIDINIDNSVNDNILLVKRWDPSTGKFSDRIFKRGKAKFNTPNGSYRYEIDCLYPTIECYLFLLKDVTEDGFTNGSGSFTVELDGNVLKSSTFSGAKAKNLKRQRKKFGQCA
;
A
#
# COMPACT_ATOMS: atom_id res chain seq x y z
N MET A 1 17.87 7.03 -87.58
CA MET A 1 16.79 8.03 -87.55
C MET A 1 15.76 7.51 -86.57
N GLU A 2 15.54 8.28 -85.51
CA GLU A 2 14.29 8.43 -84.75
C GLU A 2 13.71 7.15 -84.11
N THR A 3 13.69 7.00 -82.79
CA THR A 3 12.92 7.83 -81.85
C THR A 3 13.38 7.55 -80.41
N MET A 4 13.80 8.59 -79.69
CA MET A 4 14.00 8.57 -78.23
C MET A 4 12.66 8.90 -77.57
N THR A 5 12.07 7.95 -76.85
CA THR A 5 10.93 8.20 -75.95
C THR A 5 11.42 8.58 -74.57
N LEU A 6 11.33 9.89 -74.34
CA LEU A 6 11.48 10.59 -73.08
C LEU A 6 10.31 10.21 -72.15
N TRP A 7 10.49 9.23 -71.28
CA TRP A 7 9.55 8.98 -70.17
C TRP A 7 10.05 9.67 -68.90
N SER A 8 9.27 10.65 -68.49
CA SER A 8 9.28 11.43 -67.27
C SER A 8 9.75 10.68 -66.02
N PHE A 9 10.95 11.01 -65.55
CA PHE A 9 11.33 10.89 -64.14
C PHE A 9 11.52 12.30 -63.57
N ILE A 10 10.40 13.02 -63.38
CA ILE A 10 10.36 14.09 -62.37
C ILE A 10 10.22 13.37 -61.03
N LEU A 11 11.34 12.83 -60.55
CA LEU A 11 11.47 12.45 -59.16
C LEU A 11 11.51 13.78 -58.38
N PHE A 12 10.36 14.18 -57.84
CA PHE A 12 10.29 15.21 -56.82
C PHE A 12 11.22 14.79 -55.68
N LYS A 13 12.46 15.28 -55.69
CA LYS A 13 13.31 15.34 -54.49
C LYS A 13 12.67 16.35 -53.55
N ILE A 14 11.56 15.96 -52.91
CA ILE A 14 11.21 16.53 -51.61
C ILE A 14 12.28 15.97 -50.68
N VAL A 15 13.39 16.70 -50.58
CA VAL A 15 14.30 16.56 -49.45
C VAL A 15 13.45 17.01 -48.26
N PHE A 16 12.76 16.06 -47.64
CA PHE A 16 12.30 16.20 -46.27
C PHE A 16 13.59 16.36 -45.46
N SER A 17 14.03 17.61 -45.31
CA SER A 17 14.85 17.97 -44.17
C SER A 17 13.95 17.73 -42.96
N ILE A 18 14.01 16.50 -42.46
CA ILE A 18 13.51 16.18 -41.13
C ILE A 18 14.38 17.03 -40.23
N ILE A 19 13.86 18.20 -39.87
CA ILE A 19 14.43 19.03 -38.81
C ILE A 19 14.28 18.17 -37.57
N PHE A 20 15.33 17.42 -37.23
CA PHE A 20 15.49 16.84 -35.91
C PHE A 20 15.64 18.03 -34.97
N VAL A 21 14.51 18.52 -34.45
CA VAL A 21 14.52 19.31 -33.24
C VAL A 21 15.02 18.32 -32.18
N PRO A 22 16.25 18.49 -31.65
CA PRO A 22 16.69 17.62 -30.58
C PRO A 22 15.67 17.75 -29.46
N LEU A 23 15.05 16.63 -29.06
CA LEU A 23 14.27 16.60 -27.83
C LEU A 23 15.26 16.95 -26.71
N THR A 24 15.20 18.19 -26.22
CA THR A 24 15.89 18.57 -25.00
C THR A 24 15.11 17.90 -23.87
N PHE A 25 15.60 16.75 -23.42
CA PHE A 25 15.11 16.16 -22.18
C PHE A 25 15.31 17.16 -21.05
N ALA A 26 14.27 17.39 -20.24
CA ALA A 26 14.34 18.34 -19.14
C ALA A 26 15.42 17.88 -18.15
N GLN A 27 16.48 18.65 -18.05
CA GLN A 27 17.66 18.37 -17.23
C GLN A 27 17.32 18.44 -15.72
N LEU A 28 18.17 17.85 -14.89
CA LEU A 28 18.18 18.08 -13.45
C LEU A 28 18.84 19.43 -13.18
N ASP A 29 18.03 20.41 -12.80
CA ASP A 29 18.48 21.77 -12.47
C ASP A 29 18.80 21.88 -10.99
N SER A 30 19.86 22.62 -10.64
CA SER A 30 20.16 22.93 -9.25
C SER A 30 19.13 23.91 -8.66
N ASN A 31 19.03 23.95 -7.34
CA ASN A 31 18.20 24.90 -6.61
C ASN A 31 18.93 25.50 -5.41
N LEU A 32 18.30 26.49 -4.77
CA LEU A 32 18.84 27.08 -3.56
C LEU A 32 18.58 26.15 -2.37
N PRO A 33 19.49 26.09 -1.37
CA PRO A 33 19.24 25.36 -0.14
C PRO A 33 17.89 25.72 0.48
N ASN A 34 17.12 24.71 0.92
CA ASN A 34 15.77 24.86 1.49
C ASN A 34 14.68 25.33 0.51
N PHE A 35 14.94 25.26 -0.80
CA PHE A 35 13.95 25.55 -1.84
C PHE A 35 13.93 24.41 -2.87
N PRO A 36 13.48 23.20 -2.48
CA PRO A 36 13.47 22.08 -3.40
C PRO A 36 12.56 22.36 -4.60
N GLY A 37 12.94 21.83 -5.75
CA GLY A 37 12.17 21.91 -6.99
C GLY A 37 10.99 20.97 -6.98
N ASP A 38 9.83 21.44 -7.42
CA ASP A 38 8.61 20.64 -7.53
C ASP A 38 8.61 19.80 -8.82
N LEU A 39 8.60 18.48 -8.68
CA LEU A 39 8.50 17.51 -9.79
C LEU A 39 7.06 17.02 -10.02
N THR A 40 6.12 17.37 -9.15
CA THR A 40 4.74 16.85 -9.10
C THR A 40 4.06 16.92 -10.46
N SER A 41 4.04 18.10 -11.08
CA SER A 41 3.38 18.32 -12.37
C SER A 41 4.00 17.53 -13.54
N SER A 42 5.29 17.16 -13.43
CA SER A 42 6.02 16.46 -14.48
C SER A 42 6.06 14.94 -14.32
N PHE A 43 5.94 14.45 -13.08
CA PHE A 43 6.04 13.04 -12.74
C PHE A 43 4.69 12.40 -12.41
N CYS A 44 3.87 13.01 -11.56
CA CYS A 44 2.63 12.41 -11.08
C CYS A 44 1.60 12.04 -12.17
N PRO A 45 1.49 12.76 -13.31
CA PRO A 45 0.62 12.33 -14.40
C PRO A 45 0.95 10.96 -14.99
N THR A 46 2.17 10.44 -14.81
CA THR A 46 2.57 9.11 -15.30
C THR A 46 2.32 7.99 -14.28
N THR A 47 2.01 8.34 -13.02
CA THR A 47 1.79 7.42 -11.91
C THR A 47 0.63 7.93 -11.05
N PRO A 48 -0.62 7.86 -11.56
CA PRO A 48 -1.76 8.50 -10.91
C PRO A 48 -1.94 7.97 -9.48
N ARG A 49 -1.80 8.89 -8.54
CA ARG A 49 -1.89 8.75 -7.09
C ARG A 49 -2.63 9.97 -6.58
N ASP A 50 -3.60 9.78 -5.67
CA ASP A 50 -4.51 10.87 -5.28
C ASP A 50 -3.77 12.03 -4.59
N ASP A 51 -2.77 11.70 -3.77
CA ASP A 51 -1.92 12.65 -3.04
C ASP A 51 -0.47 12.65 -3.58
N CYS A 52 -0.28 12.45 -4.89
CA CYS A 52 1.06 12.43 -5.47
C CYS A 52 1.73 13.80 -5.34
N GLU A 53 2.85 13.85 -4.62
CA GLU A 53 3.72 15.01 -4.53
C GLU A 53 5.18 14.54 -4.44
N VAL A 54 6.03 15.14 -5.26
CA VAL A 54 7.46 14.84 -5.31
C VAL A 54 8.24 16.14 -5.43
N GLU A 55 9.13 16.39 -4.48
CA GLU A 55 10.07 17.50 -4.51
C GLU A 55 11.51 16.97 -4.57
N VAL A 56 12.40 17.71 -5.23
CA VAL A 56 13.82 17.35 -5.38
C VAL A 56 14.73 18.50 -4.97
N ASP A 57 15.71 18.21 -4.13
CA ASP A 57 16.76 19.13 -3.69
C ASP A 57 18.05 18.82 -4.46
N VAL A 58 18.59 19.77 -5.20
CA VAL A 58 19.73 19.52 -6.10
C VAL A 58 20.81 20.57 -5.81
N PRO A 59 21.89 20.19 -5.11
CA PRO A 59 23.01 21.09 -4.87
C PRO A 59 23.67 21.53 -6.17
N GLU A 60 24.20 22.75 -6.22
CA GLU A 60 24.91 23.29 -7.40
C GLU A 60 26.03 22.35 -7.87
N GLY A 61 26.77 21.74 -6.94
CA GLY A 61 27.83 20.76 -7.26
C GLY A 61 27.33 19.44 -7.86
N CYS A 62 26.02 19.19 -7.82
CA CYS A 62 25.36 18.02 -8.38
C CYS A 62 24.65 18.32 -9.70
N GLU A 63 24.67 19.57 -10.16
CA GLU A 63 24.14 19.93 -11.46
C GLU A 63 24.98 19.29 -12.57
N SER A 64 24.29 18.79 -13.59
CA SER A 64 24.92 18.04 -14.67
C SER A 64 25.55 18.96 -15.73
N SER A 65 26.56 19.75 -15.38
CA SER A 65 27.25 20.57 -16.39
C SER A 65 27.97 19.69 -17.44
N ALA A 66 27.85 20.07 -18.71
CA ALA A 66 28.48 19.51 -19.93
C ALA A 66 28.24 18.02 -20.30
N THR A 67 27.96 17.11 -19.37
CA THR A 67 27.81 15.66 -19.64
C THR A 67 26.38 15.11 -19.43
N SER A 68 25.45 15.97 -18.99
CA SER A 68 24.04 15.63 -18.73
C SER A 68 23.82 14.54 -17.67
N LYS A 69 24.84 14.17 -16.87
CA LYS A 69 24.72 13.14 -15.83
C LYS A 69 25.43 13.53 -14.53
N SER A 70 24.67 13.65 -13.44
CA SER A 70 25.16 13.79 -12.07
C SER A 70 25.48 12.42 -11.48
N SER A 71 26.56 12.34 -10.69
CA SER A 71 26.92 11.12 -9.93
C SER A 71 26.74 11.29 -8.42
N CYS A 72 26.19 12.43 -7.97
CA CYS A 72 25.91 12.65 -6.55
C CYS A 72 24.96 11.57 -6.01
N PRO A 73 25.20 11.08 -4.78
CA PRO A 73 24.26 10.21 -4.09
C PRO A 73 22.85 10.80 -4.09
N ILE A 74 21.86 9.94 -4.26
CA ILE A 74 20.44 10.30 -4.27
C ILE A 74 19.81 9.69 -3.02
N VAL A 75 19.23 10.54 -2.16
CA VAL A 75 18.67 10.13 -0.88
C VAL A 75 17.18 10.41 -0.87
N PHE A 76 16.37 9.35 -0.81
CA PHE A 76 14.93 9.47 -0.62
C PHE A 76 14.62 9.56 0.86
N PHE A 77 13.85 10.57 1.24
CA PHE A 77 13.40 10.77 2.62
C PHE A 77 11.93 10.36 2.78
N LEU A 78 11.67 9.39 3.65
CA LEU A 78 10.38 8.73 3.82
C LEU A 78 9.79 9.06 5.19
N HIS A 79 8.67 9.78 5.18
CA HIS A 79 8.02 10.30 6.40
C HIS A 79 7.29 9.23 7.21
N GLY A 80 6.99 9.54 8.46
CA GLY A 80 6.20 8.66 9.33
C GLY A 80 4.72 8.58 8.94
N ALA A 81 3.94 7.75 9.64
CA ALA A 81 2.49 7.74 9.48
C ALA A 81 1.91 9.11 9.89
N ASN A 82 0.88 9.58 9.17
CA ASN A 82 0.21 10.86 9.39
C ASN A 82 1.08 12.12 9.17
N ASN A 83 2.33 11.98 8.71
CA ASN A 83 3.17 13.08 8.29
C ASN A 83 3.09 13.31 6.77
N ASN A 84 3.88 14.26 6.29
CA ASN A 84 4.04 14.59 4.88
C ASN A 84 5.52 14.81 4.54
N ASN A 85 5.82 14.99 3.27
CA ASN A 85 7.16 15.29 2.75
C ASN A 85 7.82 16.53 3.41
N ASN A 86 7.03 17.44 3.99
CA ASN A 86 7.56 18.62 4.69
C ASN A 86 8.32 18.28 5.98
N GLU A 87 8.18 17.07 6.52
CA GLU A 87 8.94 16.63 7.71
C GLU A 87 10.46 16.70 7.45
N TYR A 88 10.89 16.42 6.22
CA TYR A 88 12.29 16.46 5.84
C TYR A 88 12.66 17.70 5.05
N LYS A 89 11.72 18.24 4.26
CA LYS A 89 12.08 19.36 3.40
C LYS A 89 12.59 20.54 4.23
N CYS A 90 13.72 21.09 3.81
CA CYS A 90 14.44 22.18 4.48
C CYS A 90 15.16 21.83 5.79
N THR A 91 15.23 20.56 6.19
CA THR A 91 15.98 20.16 7.40
C THR A 91 17.14 19.24 7.10
N THR A 92 17.23 18.67 5.90
CA THR A 92 18.17 17.58 5.58
C THR A 92 19.61 17.99 5.34
N GLU A 93 19.98 19.26 5.22
CA GLU A 93 21.39 19.65 4.99
C GLU A 93 22.04 18.97 3.76
N VAL A 94 21.24 18.45 2.81
CA VAL A 94 21.75 17.72 1.63
C VAL A 94 22.65 18.58 0.73
N HIS A 95 22.48 19.90 0.79
CA HIS A 95 23.38 20.86 0.13
C HIS A 95 24.78 20.87 0.74
N ASP A 96 24.89 20.74 2.06
CA ASP A 96 26.18 20.79 2.78
C ASP A 96 27.01 19.53 2.50
N VAL A 97 26.33 18.37 2.37
CA VAL A 97 26.95 17.08 2.04
C VAL A 97 26.96 16.73 0.54
N LYS A 98 26.44 17.62 -0.32
CA LYS A 98 26.38 17.47 -1.79
C LYS A 98 25.65 16.20 -2.25
N TYR A 99 24.49 15.94 -1.65
CA TYR A 99 23.58 14.87 -2.06
C TYR A 99 22.35 15.44 -2.75
N ILE A 100 21.74 14.65 -3.65
CA ILE A 100 20.42 14.96 -4.21
C ILE A 100 19.38 14.44 -3.22
N GLY A 101 18.61 15.34 -2.61
CA GLY A 101 17.49 14.98 -1.74
C GLY A 101 16.22 14.75 -2.55
N VAL A 102 15.45 13.70 -2.25
CA VAL A 102 14.14 13.46 -2.86
C VAL A 102 13.09 13.30 -1.76
N TYR A 103 12.10 14.18 -1.77
CA TYR A 103 11.04 14.23 -0.76
C TYR A 103 9.72 13.78 -1.39
N VAL A 104 9.23 12.62 -0.96
CA VAL A 104 8.06 11.97 -1.56
C VAL A 104 6.90 12.02 -0.57
N GLN A 105 5.70 12.31 -1.06
CA GLN A 105 4.47 12.21 -0.29
C GLN A 105 3.83 10.82 -0.43
N GLY A 106 3.57 10.18 0.70
CA GLY A 106 2.72 8.98 0.76
C GLY A 106 1.24 9.35 0.90
N GLU A 107 0.35 8.60 0.25
CA GLU A 107 -1.10 8.76 0.36
C GLU A 107 -1.59 8.40 1.77
N LYS A 108 -1.67 9.40 2.66
CA LYS A 108 -1.99 9.18 4.09
C LYS A 108 -0.97 8.22 4.76
N GLY A 109 0.29 8.37 4.37
CA GLY A 109 1.41 7.49 4.72
C GLY A 109 1.69 6.45 3.63
N TRP A 110 2.43 5.40 3.99
CA TRP A 110 2.88 4.36 3.08
C TRP A 110 2.07 3.07 3.23
N ASN A 111 1.78 2.41 2.12
CA ASN A 111 1.07 1.13 2.09
C ASN A 111 1.97 -0.07 2.49
N THR A 112 2.37 -0.12 3.75
CA THR A 112 3.30 -1.14 4.30
C THR A 112 2.71 -2.02 5.40
N TRP A 113 1.51 -1.68 5.88
CA TRP A 113 0.66 -2.53 6.73
C TRP A 113 -0.81 -2.08 6.55
N PRO A 114 -1.78 -2.88 7.02
CA PRO A 114 -3.19 -2.59 6.75
C PRO A 114 -3.58 -1.25 7.37
N LYS A 115 -4.28 -0.39 6.61
CA LYS A 115 -4.88 0.86 7.11
C LYS A 115 -6.38 0.90 6.80
N THR A 116 -7.13 1.73 7.54
CA THR A 116 -8.59 1.88 7.37
C THR A 116 -9.00 2.41 5.99
N TRP A 117 -8.07 3.03 5.27
CA TRP A 117 -8.29 3.61 3.96
C TRP A 117 -7.84 2.71 2.81
N ASN A 118 -7.23 1.55 3.10
CA ASN A 118 -6.99 0.53 2.09
C ASN A 118 -8.33 -0.02 1.59
N ASN A 119 -8.51 -0.01 0.28
CA ASN A 119 -9.67 -0.56 -0.41
C ASN A 119 -9.52 -2.07 -0.65
N CYS A 120 -8.28 -2.57 -0.62
CA CYS A 120 -7.97 -3.95 -0.94
C CYS A 120 -7.47 -4.73 0.26
N ASN A 121 -7.55 -6.06 0.13
CA ASN A 121 -6.96 -6.95 1.10
C ASN A 121 -5.42 -6.83 1.02
N TRP A 122 -4.73 -6.99 2.14
CA TRP A 122 -3.27 -6.93 2.18
C TRP A 122 -2.60 -8.02 1.34
N ASP A 123 -3.30 -9.12 1.05
CA ASP A 123 -2.85 -10.24 0.21
C ASP A 123 -3.35 -10.16 -1.24
N ASP A 124 -4.07 -9.10 -1.61
CA ASP A 124 -4.47 -8.82 -2.99
C ASP A 124 -3.36 -8.07 -3.73
N PHE A 125 -2.42 -8.82 -4.29
CA PHE A 125 -1.24 -8.27 -4.96
C PHE A 125 -1.53 -7.67 -6.35
N ASP A 126 -2.68 -8.01 -6.94
CA ASP A 126 -3.13 -7.52 -8.24
C ASP A 126 -4.08 -6.32 -8.12
N CYS A 127 -4.39 -5.89 -6.90
CA CYS A 127 -5.27 -4.76 -6.67
C CYS A 127 -4.71 -3.47 -7.27
N THR A 128 -5.59 -2.68 -7.88
CA THR A 128 -5.28 -1.38 -8.48
C THR A 128 -5.94 -0.19 -7.76
N GLN A 129 -6.68 -0.46 -6.69
CA GLN A 129 -7.38 0.57 -5.89
C GLN A 129 -6.54 1.08 -4.72
N ASP A 130 -5.45 0.38 -4.40
CA ASP A 130 -4.49 0.75 -3.37
C ASP A 130 -3.14 1.08 -4.00
N PRO A 131 -2.32 1.93 -3.39
CA PRO A 131 -1.03 2.29 -3.96
C PRO A 131 -0.05 1.12 -4.02
N ASP A 132 0.54 0.90 -5.20
CA ASP A 132 1.76 0.13 -5.39
C ASP A 132 2.97 1.04 -5.11
N GLU A 133 3.37 1.09 -3.84
CA GLU A 133 4.51 1.90 -3.41
C GLU A 133 5.79 1.52 -4.14
N VAL A 134 6.02 0.23 -4.40
CA VAL A 134 7.29 -0.21 -4.97
C VAL A 134 7.35 0.11 -6.47
N GLY A 135 6.25 -0.09 -7.20
CA GLY A 135 6.09 0.37 -8.57
C GLY A 135 6.28 1.87 -8.71
N PHE A 136 5.72 2.67 -7.79
CA PHE A 136 5.90 4.12 -7.76
C PHE A 136 7.39 4.54 -7.68
N PHE A 137 8.17 3.93 -6.78
CA PHE A 137 9.60 4.26 -6.64
C PHE A 137 10.44 3.81 -7.83
N ILE A 138 10.09 2.70 -8.50
CA ILE A 138 10.74 2.28 -9.75
C ILE A 138 10.59 3.35 -10.82
N GLU A 139 9.36 3.82 -11.03
CA GLU A 139 9.09 4.87 -12.02
C GLU A 139 9.77 6.19 -11.64
N LEU A 140 9.80 6.55 -10.36
CA LEU A 140 10.47 7.77 -9.90
C LEU A 140 11.99 7.71 -10.07
N ILE A 141 12.63 6.58 -9.75
CA ILE A 141 14.07 6.39 -9.99
C ILE A 141 14.37 6.49 -11.48
N ARG A 142 13.56 5.84 -12.34
CA ARG A 142 13.71 5.93 -13.80
C ARG A 142 13.55 7.37 -14.28
N PHE A 143 12.56 8.09 -13.78
CA PHE A 143 12.33 9.50 -14.09
C PHE A 143 13.55 10.37 -13.71
N LEU A 144 14.09 10.22 -12.51
CA LEU A 144 15.28 10.95 -12.05
C LEU A 144 16.53 10.62 -12.88
N ARG A 145 16.72 9.34 -13.23
CA ARG A 145 17.82 8.89 -14.10
C ARG A 145 17.73 9.52 -15.49
N ASN A 146 16.52 9.62 -16.05
CA ASN A 146 16.26 10.30 -17.33
C ASN A 146 16.52 11.81 -17.26
N LYS A 147 16.38 12.42 -16.07
CA LYS A 147 16.81 13.81 -15.81
C LYS A 147 18.32 13.96 -15.59
N GLY A 148 19.06 12.86 -15.54
CA GLY A 148 20.51 12.85 -15.39
C GLY A 148 21.01 12.52 -13.99
N ALA A 149 20.16 12.27 -13.00
CA ALA A 149 20.59 11.89 -11.66
C ALA A 149 21.03 10.41 -11.65
N ASN A 150 22.33 10.12 -11.76
CA ASN A 150 22.92 8.78 -11.94
C ASN A 150 23.73 8.24 -10.74
N GLY A 151 23.78 8.94 -9.60
CA GLY A 151 24.47 8.45 -8.40
C GLY A 151 23.73 7.32 -7.66
N ASN A 152 24.37 6.71 -6.68
CA ASN A 152 23.79 5.60 -5.91
C ASN A 152 22.53 6.03 -5.15
N ILE A 153 21.59 5.09 -4.97
CA ILE A 153 20.31 5.36 -4.30
C ILE A 153 20.36 4.93 -2.83
N TYR A 154 19.91 5.81 -1.96
CA TYR A 154 19.77 5.61 -0.53
C TYR A 154 18.35 5.95 -0.08
N LEU A 155 17.88 5.28 0.98
CA LEU A 155 16.59 5.55 1.59
C LEU A 155 16.78 5.89 3.07
N VAL A 156 16.18 6.98 3.54
CA VAL A 156 16.14 7.37 4.95
C VAL A 156 14.69 7.43 5.37
N GLY A 157 14.29 6.55 6.27
CA GLY A 157 12.90 6.40 6.68
C GLY A 157 12.71 6.42 8.19
N THR A 158 11.58 6.95 8.65
CA THR A 158 11.19 6.94 10.06
C THR A 158 9.83 6.26 10.24
N SER A 159 9.70 5.37 11.22
CA SER A 159 8.43 4.71 11.55
C SER A 159 7.82 4.03 10.31
N ASN A 160 6.63 4.44 9.85
CA ASN A 160 6.04 3.97 8.57
C ASN A 160 6.99 4.12 7.37
N GLY A 161 7.77 5.20 7.30
CA GLY A 161 8.79 5.39 6.27
C GLY A 161 9.99 4.45 6.43
N GLY A 162 10.34 4.08 7.67
CA GLY A 162 11.37 3.06 7.95
C GLY A 162 10.91 1.67 7.49
N SER A 163 9.63 1.35 7.70
CA SER A 163 8.99 0.17 7.12
C SER A 163 9.07 0.15 5.60
N LEU A 164 8.78 1.29 4.95
CA LEU A 164 8.88 1.38 3.49
C LEU A 164 10.32 1.25 3.00
N ALA A 165 11.29 1.85 3.69
CA ALA A 165 12.71 1.71 3.37
C ALA A 165 13.13 0.23 3.37
N HIS A 166 12.73 -0.52 4.40
CA HIS A 166 12.95 -1.96 4.47
C HIS A 166 12.27 -2.72 3.32
N LYS A 167 11.01 -2.40 3.00
CA LYS A 167 10.27 -3.04 1.91
C LYS A 167 10.93 -2.77 0.55
N LEU A 168 11.31 -1.53 0.25
CA LEU A 168 12.00 -1.16 -1.00
C LEU A 168 13.36 -1.88 -1.11
N ALA A 169 14.16 -1.87 -0.05
CA ALA A 169 15.46 -2.56 -0.01
C ALA A 169 15.33 -4.09 -0.14
N SER A 170 14.29 -4.68 0.43
CA SER A 170 14.00 -6.12 0.33
C SER A 170 13.72 -6.58 -1.10
N ASN A 171 13.42 -5.63 -1.99
CA ASN A 171 13.16 -5.86 -3.41
C ASN A 171 14.25 -5.25 -4.31
N ALA A 172 15.41 -4.89 -3.74
CA ALA A 172 16.49 -4.25 -4.47
C ALA A 172 17.02 -5.12 -5.61
N ASP A 173 17.13 -4.51 -6.79
CA ASP A 173 17.66 -5.12 -8.02
C ASP A 173 17.96 -4.03 -9.07
N GLN A 174 17.95 -4.38 -10.36
CA GLN A 174 18.23 -3.42 -11.43
C GLN A 174 17.21 -2.27 -11.51
N ASP A 175 15.93 -2.51 -11.21
CA ASP A 175 14.89 -1.48 -11.23
C ASP A 175 14.85 -0.67 -9.93
N LEU A 176 15.30 -1.27 -8.82
CA LEU A 176 15.46 -0.65 -7.51
C LEU A 176 16.92 -0.76 -7.05
N PRO A 177 17.85 0.03 -7.62
CA PRO A 177 19.28 -0.06 -7.33
C PRO A 177 19.63 0.60 -5.98
N ILE A 178 18.98 0.16 -4.89
CA ILE A 178 19.17 0.65 -3.53
C ILE A 178 20.52 0.14 -3.01
N LYS A 179 21.43 1.06 -2.67
CA LYS A 179 22.77 0.72 -2.15
C LYS A 179 22.79 0.66 -0.62
N GLY A 180 21.97 1.48 0.04
CA GLY A 180 21.83 1.46 1.49
C GLY A 180 20.54 2.08 2.01
N ILE A 181 20.18 1.73 3.24
CA ILE A 181 19.05 2.32 3.95
C ILE A 181 19.43 2.75 5.36
N VAL A 182 18.75 3.79 5.84
CA VAL A 182 18.70 4.20 7.24
C VAL A 182 17.25 4.10 7.72
N SER A 183 16.95 3.11 8.57
CA SER A 183 15.62 2.91 9.15
C SER A 183 15.61 3.34 10.61
N LYS A 184 14.82 4.36 10.93
CA LYS A 184 14.60 4.86 12.29
C LYS A 184 13.27 4.36 12.83
N VAL A 185 13.29 3.82 14.04
CA VAL A 185 12.15 3.34 14.83
C VAL A 185 11.22 2.41 14.04
N PHE A 186 11.81 1.55 13.22
CA PHE A 186 11.13 0.46 12.51
C PHE A 186 12.13 -0.64 12.14
N GLN A 187 11.73 -1.90 12.30
CA GLN A 187 12.51 -3.08 11.86
C GLN A 187 11.73 -3.93 10.84
N LEU A 188 12.36 -4.98 10.30
CA LEU A 188 11.71 -5.86 9.33
C LEU A 188 10.43 -6.50 9.88
N LEU A 189 9.46 -6.74 9.00
CA LEU A 189 8.35 -7.61 9.32
C LEU A 189 8.84 -9.06 9.31
N ARG A 190 8.43 -9.85 10.29
CA ARG A 190 8.55 -11.31 10.29
C ARG A 190 7.49 -11.94 9.38
N LYS A 191 6.27 -11.41 9.44
CA LYS A 191 5.12 -11.84 8.61
C LYS A 191 4.23 -10.65 8.27
N PRO A 192 3.48 -10.73 7.15
CA PRO A 192 3.59 -11.74 6.09
C PRO A 192 4.86 -11.56 5.25
N GLU A 193 5.17 -12.53 4.40
CA GLU A 193 6.33 -12.41 3.49
C GLU A 193 6.11 -11.32 2.42
N ARG A 194 4.88 -11.20 1.95
CA ARG A 194 4.45 -10.21 0.95
C ARG A 194 3.23 -9.48 1.46
N SER A 195 3.07 -8.22 1.08
CA SER A 195 1.84 -7.48 1.36
C SER A 195 1.65 -6.31 0.41
N PHE A 196 0.38 -5.98 0.12
CA PHE A 196 -0.11 -4.91 -0.74
C PHE A 196 0.18 -5.10 -2.23
N PRO A 197 -0.42 -4.29 -3.12
CA PRO A 197 -0.24 -4.42 -4.56
C PRO A 197 1.20 -4.40 -5.03
N GLY A 198 1.40 -4.97 -6.22
CA GLY A 198 2.66 -4.92 -6.96
C GLY A 198 3.43 -6.23 -6.96
N MET A 199 4.25 -6.42 -7.99
CA MET A 199 5.06 -7.65 -8.14
C MET A 199 6.24 -7.70 -7.17
N LYS A 200 6.71 -6.53 -6.71
CA LYS A 200 7.89 -6.36 -5.85
C LYS A 200 7.48 -5.95 -4.44
N ASN A 201 6.63 -6.76 -3.81
CA ASN A 201 5.94 -6.42 -2.57
C ASN A 201 6.41 -7.26 -1.37
N TYR A 202 7.63 -7.79 -1.41
CA TYR A 202 8.23 -8.57 -0.32
C TYR A 202 8.63 -7.67 0.86
N ASN A 203 8.36 -8.13 2.07
CA ASN A 203 8.66 -7.40 3.30
C ASN A 203 10.00 -7.81 3.94
N GLN A 204 10.62 -8.90 3.47
CA GLN A 204 11.94 -9.36 3.89
C GLN A 204 12.87 -9.52 2.68
N PRO A 205 14.18 -9.35 2.84
CA PRO A 205 15.12 -9.68 1.79
C PRO A 205 15.26 -11.19 1.61
N SER A 206 15.68 -11.64 0.43
CA SER A 206 15.97 -13.07 0.19
C SER A 206 17.01 -13.26 -0.91
N GLN A 207 18.03 -14.06 -0.60
CA GLN A 207 19.02 -14.51 -1.57
C GLN A 207 18.41 -15.38 -2.66
N ALA A 208 17.39 -16.19 -2.34
CA ALA A 208 16.73 -17.06 -3.31
C ALA A 208 16.05 -16.26 -4.42
N ARG A 209 15.64 -15.02 -4.13
CA ARG A 209 15.09 -14.08 -5.12
C ARG A 209 16.14 -13.34 -5.95
N GLY A 210 17.43 -13.53 -5.66
CA GLY A 210 18.52 -12.83 -6.34
C GLY A 210 18.54 -11.32 -6.11
N THR A 211 17.90 -10.85 -5.03
CA THR A 211 17.92 -9.43 -4.66
C THR A 211 19.32 -8.99 -4.30
N TRP A 212 19.66 -7.73 -4.61
CA TRP A 212 21.01 -7.20 -4.41
C TRP A 212 21.32 -7.02 -2.93
N PRO A 213 22.60 -7.14 -2.51
CA PRO A 213 23.03 -6.77 -1.17
C PRO A 213 22.80 -5.27 -0.90
N VAL A 214 22.39 -4.93 0.32
CA VAL A 214 22.07 -3.55 0.73
C VAL A 214 22.72 -3.25 2.07
N SER A 215 23.42 -2.13 2.20
CA SER A 215 23.92 -1.67 3.50
C SER A 215 22.76 -1.17 4.38
N VAL A 216 22.76 -1.45 5.68
CA VAL A 216 21.65 -1.08 6.57
C VAL A 216 22.17 -0.43 7.84
N LEU A 217 21.63 0.75 8.15
CA LEU A 217 21.69 1.37 9.47
C LEU A 217 20.29 1.32 10.09
N SER A 218 20.14 0.69 11.25
CA SER A 218 18.89 0.64 12.01
C SER A 218 19.04 1.41 13.33
N ILE A 219 18.08 2.24 13.69
CA ILE A 219 18.11 3.01 14.95
C ILE A 219 16.77 2.80 15.66
N LEU A 220 16.79 2.15 16.82
CA LEU A 220 15.60 1.71 17.53
C LEU A 220 15.62 2.18 18.99
N GLY A 221 14.44 2.40 19.58
CA GLY A 221 14.27 2.56 21.02
C GLY A 221 13.95 1.21 21.65
N GLU A 222 14.63 0.85 22.74
CA GLU A 222 14.39 -0.42 23.46
C GLU A 222 12.96 -0.50 24.03
N ASP A 223 12.43 0.62 24.52
CA ASP A 223 11.13 0.76 25.17
C ASP A 223 10.02 1.24 24.20
N ASP A 224 10.27 1.16 22.89
CA ASP A 224 9.29 1.54 21.88
C ASP A 224 8.05 0.63 21.97
N ARG A 225 6.88 1.20 22.21
CA ARG A 225 5.61 0.45 22.36
C ARG A 225 4.81 0.40 21.07
N ASP A 226 5.12 1.30 20.13
CA ASP A 226 4.47 1.37 18.84
C ASP A 226 5.16 0.40 17.87
N VAL A 227 6.49 0.29 17.95
CA VAL A 227 7.29 -0.70 17.22
C VAL A 227 8.22 -1.41 18.21
N PRO A 228 7.74 -2.46 18.91
CA PRO A 228 8.49 -3.14 19.96
C PRO A 228 9.86 -3.62 19.48
N TYR A 229 10.94 -3.26 20.18
CA TYR A 229 12.29 -3.72 19.85
C TYR A 229 12.38 -5.25 19.83
N ASP A 230 11.70 -5.93 20.75
CA ASP A 230 11.63 -7.40 20.79
C ASP A 230 10.76 -8.03 19.69
N GLY A 231 10.12 -7.20 18.85
CA GLY A 231 9.28 -7.62 17.75
C GLY A 231 7.90 -8.12 18.18
N GLY A 232 7.34 -9.00 17.35
CA GLY A 232 6.01 -9.55 17.55
C GLY A 232 4.89 -8.61 17.10
N TYR A 233 3.73 -8.75 17.73
CA TYR A 233 2.55 -7.97 17.38
C TYR A 233 2.61 -6.57 18.00
N THR A 234 2.17 -5.56 17.24
CA THR A 234 1.96 -4.20 17.72
C THR A 234 0.52 -3.75 17.51
N ALA A 235 0.06 -2.84 18.38
CA ALA A 235 -1.22 -2.15 18.24
C ALA A 235 -1.30 -1.31 16.94
N LEU A 236 -0.18 -0.97 16.29
CA LEU A 236 -0.20 -0.33 14.97
C LEU A 236 -0.87 -1.21 13.90
N PHE A 237 -0.85 -2.54 14.09
CA PHE A 237 -1.55 -3.49 13.22
C PHE A 237 -3.00 -3.73 13.66
N ASN A 238 -3.41 -3.14 14.78
CA ASN A 238 -4.79 -3.18 15.24
C ASN A 238 -5.59 -2.08 14.55
N ILE A 239 -6.01 -2.33 13.31
CA ILE A 239 -7.16 -1.59 12.83
C ILE A 239 -8.39 -2.21 13.50
N GLU A 240 -9.04 -1.46 14.38
CA GLU A 240 -10.45 -1.70 14.71
C GLU A 240 -11.25 -1.41 13.44
N ILE A 241 -11.38 -2.45 12.61
CA ILE A 241 -12.21 -2.40 11.43
C ILE A 241 -13.67 -2.55 11.89
N ASP A 242 -14.26 -1.45 12.36
CA ASP A 242 -15.71 -1.39 12.64
C ASP A 242 -16.54 -1.46 11.34
N THR A 243 -15.92 -1.29 10.16
CA THR A 243 -16.58 -1.16 8.85
C THR A 243 -16.54 -2.40 7.95
N TYR A 244 -15.82 -3.45 8.32
CA TYR A 244 -15.71 -4.69 7.52
C TYR A 244 -15.87 -5.93 8.42
N PRO A 245 -17.08 -6.51 8.51
CA PRO A 245 -17.40 -7.63 9.39
C PRO A 245 -16.77 -8.98 8.95
N TYR A 246 -15.83 -8.98 8.00
CA TYR A 246 -15.23 -10.19 7.42
C TYR A 246 -13.77 -10.43 7.83
N TYR A 247 -13.12 -9.47 8.51
CA TYR A 247 -11.75 -9.64 8.97
C TYR A 247 -11.73 -10.11 10.41
N GLU A 248 -11.51 -11.42 10.61
CA GLU A 248 -11.02 -11.91 11.89
C GLU A 248 -9.68 -11.22 12.19
N ASN A 249 -9.59 -10.54 13.34
CA ASN A 249 -8.43 -9.83 13.90
C ASN A 249 -7.08 -10.06 13.16
N PHE A 250 -6.45 -9.00 12.63
CA PHE A 250 -5.08 -9.05 12.07
C PHE A 250 -3.98 -9.49 13.04
N ARG A 251 -4.34 -9.84 14.28
CA ARG A 251 -3.46 -10.47 15.25
C ARG A 251 -2.88 -11.77 14.66
N GLY A 252 -1.57 -11.77 14.45
CA GLY A 252 -0.83 -12.91 13.92
C GLY A 252 -0.70 -12.93 12.39
N ILE A 253 -1.29 -11.96 11.67
CA ILE A 253 -1.02 -11.78 10.23
C ILE A 253 0.26 -10.97 10.05
N PHE A 254 0.29 -9.79 10.69
CA PHE A 254 1.45 -8.92 10.71
C PHE A 254 2.20 -9.10 12.03
N GLU A 255 3.48 -9.41 11.92
CA GLU A 255 4.40 -9.57 13.05
C GLU A 255 5.71 -8.89 12.69
N LEU A 256 6.27 -8.13 13.62
CA LEU A 256 7.62 -7.56 13.51
C LEU A 256 8.65 -8.63 13.90
N MET A 257 9.82 -8.58 13.27
CA MET A 257 11.01 -9.21 13.82
C MET A 257 11.46 -8.43 15.06
N SER A 258 12.28 -9.06 15.91
CA SER A 258 13.05 -8.25 16.87
C SER A 258 14.10 -7.41 16.14
N GLY A 259 14.63 -6.39 16.81
CA GLY A 259 15.72 -5.58 16.27
C GLY A 259 16.92 -6.43 15.88
N LEU A 260 17.34 -7.39 16.71
CA LEU A 260 18.44 -8.30 16.40
C LEU A 260 18.11 -9.28 15.28
N GLU A 261 16.93 -9.90 15.30
CA GLU A 261 16.50 -10.83 14.25
C GLU A 261 16.41 -10.14 12.87
N SER A 262 15.97 -8.88 12.83
CA SER A 262 15.96 -8.06 11.62
C SER A 262 17.39 -7.86 11.09
N MET A 263 18.35 -7.57 11.96
CA MET A 263 19.75 -7.41 11.56
C MET A 263 20.40 -8.74 11.16
N GLU A 264 20.10 -9.84 11.82
CA GLU A 264 20.52 -11.19 11.43
C GLU A 264 19.97 -11.59 10.05
N THR A 265 18.72 -11.23 9.76
CA THR A 265 18.09 -11.44 8.45
C THR A 265 18.84 -10.67 7.35
N TRP A 266 19.18 -9.40 7.60
CA TRP A 266 20.02 -8.61 6.69
C TRP A 266 21.44 -9.16 6.57
N ALA A 267 22.06 -9.57 7.67
CA ALA A 267 23.40 -10.17 7.70
C ALA A 267 23.44 -11.42 6.81
N SER A 268 22.46 -12.31 7.00
CA SER A 268 22.31 -13.52 6.18
C SER A 268 22.12 -13.17 4.71
N HIS A 269 21.19 -12.25 4.39
CA HIS A 269 20.96 -11.79 3.00
C HIS A 269 22.24 -11.26 2.34
N ASN A 270 22.99 -10.43 3.06
CA ASN A 270 24.21 -9.81 2.60
C ASN A 270 25.45 -10.74 2.62
N LYS A 271 25.28 -12.02 2.98
CA LYS A 271 26.37 -13.00 3.09
C LYS A 271 27.42 -12.61 4.14
N CYS A 272 27.00 -11.92 5.19
CA CYS A 272 27.83 -11.72 6.36
C CYS A 272 27.91 -13.02 7.17
N ASP A 273 28.95 -13.18 7.98
CA ASP A 273 29.12 -14.36 8.86
C ASP A 273 28.27 -14.33 10.14
N GLY A 274 27.54 -13.23 10.36
CA GLY A 274 26.65 -13.01 11.50
C GLY A 274 27.34 -12.53 12.78
N SER A 275 28.67 -12.40 12.78
CA SER A 275 29.40 -11.83 13.91
C SER A 275 29.23 -10.31 13.99
N TYR A 276 29.17 -9.78 15.22
CA TYR A 276 29.10 -8.35 15.46
C TYR A 276 29.89 -7.95 16.71
N VAL A 277 30.26 -6.67 16.76
CA VAL A 277 30.88 -6.02 17.93
C VAL A 277 29.86 -5.08 18.55
N ILE A 278 29.79 -5.08 19.89
CA ILE A 278 28.95 -4.15 20.64
C ILE A 278 29.81 -3.03 21.20
N THR A 279 29.45 -1.78 20.95
CA THR A 279 30.02 -0.60 21.63
C THR A 279 28.91 0.24 22.26
N ASN A 280 29.19 0.88 23.39
CA ASN A 280 28.22 1.75 24.07
C ASN A 280 28.62 3.21 23.85
N HIS A 281 27.63 4.03 23.54
CA HIS A 281 27.77 5.45 23.26
C HIS A 281 26.84 6.25 24.17
N THR A 282 27.22 7.49 24.49
CA THR A 282 26.31 8.43 25.15
C THR A 282 25.32 8.96 24.13
N ALA A 283 24.04 8.97 24.48
CA ALA A 283 22.98 9.56 23.66
C ALA A 283 22.19 10.59 24.47
N THR A 284 21.51 11.51 23.78
CA THR A 284 20.54 12.42 24.39
C THR A 284 19.25 12.33 23.61
N VAL A 285 18.13 12.16 24.32
CA VAL A 285 16.78 12.20 23.77
C VAL A 285 15.93 13.10 24.66
N TRP A 286 15.39 14.17 24.09
CA TRP A 286 14.67 15.23 24.83
C TRP A 286 15.41 15.73 26.08
N ASP A 287 16.69 16.07 25.91
CA ASP A 287 17.58 16.56 26.98
C ASP A 287 17.82 15.57 28.13
N VAL A 288 17.45 14.28 27.95
CA VAL A 288 17.78 13.20 28.89
C VAL A 288 18.93 12.37 28.33
N GLU A 289 20.01 12.27 29.10
CA GLU A 289 21.15 11.40 28.77
C GLU A 289 20.74 9.93 28.85
N ARG A 290 21.10 9.17 27.83
CA ARG A 290 20.81 7.74 27.61
C ARG A 290 22.06 7.02 27.13
N ILE A 291 21.97 5.69 27.09
CA ILE A 291 22.99 4.83 26.47
C ILE A 291 22.45 4.37 25.13
N ALA A 292 23.25 4.50 24.07
CA ALA A 292 23.02 3.84 22.79
C ALA A 292 24.01 2.69 22.62
N SER A 293 23.50 1.46 22.55
CA SER A 293 24.29 0.27 22.23
C SER A 293 24.36 0.10 20.71
N LYS A 294 25.55 0.18 20.14
CA LYS A 294 25.81 -0.05 18.73
C LYS A 294 26.20 -1.50 18.49
N TYR A 295 25.49 -2.18 17.60
CA TYR A 295 25.80 -3.51 17.08
C TYR A 295 26.37 -3.36 15.67
N ASP A 296 27.66 -3.58 15.49
CA ASP A 296 28.35 -3.45 14.20
C ASP A 296 28.74 -4.82 13.64
N TYR A 297 28.04 -5.24 12.58
CA TYR A 297 28.26 -6.49 11.86
C TYR A 297 29.28 -6.35 10.71
N SER A 298 29.76 -5.12 10.43
CA SER A 298 30.50 -4.81 9.20
C SER A 298 31.78 -5.62 9.03
N ASN A 299 32.45 -6.04 10.13
CA ASN A 299 33.65 -6.87 10.07
C ASN A 299 33.38 -8.30 9.57
N GLY A 300 32.15 -8.79 9.73
CA GLY A 300 31.68 -10.08 9.23
C GLY A 300 31.10 -10.03 7.82
N CYS A 301 30.96 -8.84 7.24
CA CYS A 301 30.31 -8.62 5.95
C CYS A 301 31.32 -8.48 4.78
N PRO A 302 30.88 -8.61 3.52
CA PRO A 302 31.65 -8.16 2.37
C PRO A 302 32.13 -6.70 2.54
N SER A 303 33.31 -6.37 2.01
CA SER A 303 33.99 -5.09 2.30
C SER A 303 33.25 -3.83 1.83
N ASP A 304 32.25 -3.97 0.96
CA ASP A 304 31.40 -2.87 0.47
C ASP A 304 29.99 -2.87 1.09
N ILE A 305 29.78 -3.65 2.15
CA ILE A 305 28.51 -3.77 2.88
C ILE A 305 28.72 -3.41 4.34
N TYR A 306 27.93 -2.45 4.79
CA TYR A 306 27.92 -1.99 6.17
C TYR A 306 26.57 -2.33 6.81
N LEU A 307 26.61 -2.91 8.00
CA LEU A 307 25.43 -3.38 8.71
C LEU A 307 25.55 -3.00 10.18
N GLU A 308 24.80 -1.97 10.58
CA GLU A 308 24.91 -1.32 11.88
C GLU A 308 23.53 -1.13 12.51
N GLN A 309 23.42 -1.34 13.82
CA GLN A 309 22.22 -1.01 14.58
C GLN A 309 22.58 -0.21 15.83
N TYR A 310 21.86 0.87 16.10
CA TYR A 310 21.83 1.51 17.42
C TYR A 310 20.54 1.16 18.14
N VAL A 311 20.67 0.76 19.40
CA VAL A 311 19.55 0.54 20.32
C VAL A 311 19.68 1.52 21.47
N LEU A 312 18.72 2.43 21.58
CA LEU A 312 18.68 3.43 22.64
C LEU A 312 17.93 2.86 23.84
N LEU A 313 18.66 2.61 24.92
CA LEU A 313 18.12 2.02 26.13
C LEU A 313 17.11 2.98 26.79
N GLU A 314 16.04 2.42 27.36
CA GLU A 314 14.96 3.16 28.03
C GLU A 314 14.33 4.28 27.17
N THR A 315 14.42 4.17 25.85
CA THR A 315 13.92 5.15 24.88
C THR A 315 12.77 4.55 24.09
N ARG A 316 11.73 5.33 23.80
CA ARG A 316 10.53 4.86 23.09
C ARG A 316 10.65 5.20 21.60
N HIS A 317 9.51 5.41 20.95
CA HIS A 317 9.39 5.80 19.54
C HIS A 317 10.05 7.15 19.19
N ASP A 318 10.50 7.89 20.21
CA ASP A 318 11.27 9.14 20.13
C ASP A 318 12.76 8.96 19.89
N ALA A 319 13.25 7.72 19.87
CA ALA A 319 14.62 7.41 19.45
C ALA A 319 14.96 7.98 18.06
N LYS A 320 13.95 8.31 17.23
CA LYS A 320 14.11 8.98 15.94
C LYS A 320 14.72 10.39 16.00
N ASP A 321 14.72 11.03 17.17
CA ASP A 321 15.22 12.40 17.37
C ASP A 321 16.50 12.44 18.22
N ALA A 322 17.17 11.30 18.36
CA ALA A 322 18.33 11.17 19.23
C ALA A 322 19.57 11.93 18.73
N ILE A 323 20.43 12.30 19.68
CA ILE A 323 21.78 12.82 19.45
C ILE A 323 22.76 11.83 20.08
N ILE A 324 23.64 11.20 19.29
CA ILE A 324 24.61 10.19 19.76
C ILE A 324 26.00 10.81 19.70
N GLU A 325 26.67 10.91 20.85
CA GLU A 325 27.99 11.54 20.99
C GLU A 325 28.05 12.98 20.47
N GLY A 326 26.94 13.71 20.59
CA GLY A 326 26.80 15.07 20.08
C GLY A 326 26.38 15.17 18.60
N ASN A 327 26.26 14.03 17.91
CA ASN A 327 25.89 13.96 16.49
C ASN A 327 24.39 13.59 16.35
N PRO A 328 23.54 14.48 15.79
CA PRO A 328 22.13 14.17 15.55
C PRO A 328 21.98 13.01 14.58
N ILE A 329 21.09 12.06 14.88
CA ILE A 329 20.90 10.90 14.01
C ILE A 329 20.25 11.25 12.67
N ASN A 330 19.53 12.36 12.60
CA ASN A 330 18.81 12.77 11.40
C ASN A 330 19.73 13.20 10.26
N PHE A 331 20.94 13.68 10.58
CA PHE A 331 21.88 14.22 9.59
C PHE A 331 23.25 13.58 9.77
N ASP A 332 24.00 13.93 10.82
CA ASP A 332 25.39 13.50 11.02
C ASP A 332 25.59 11.98 10.94
N ILE A 333 24.92 11.20 11.78
CA ILE A 333 25.07 9.73 11.78
C ILE A 333 24.54 9.12 10.47
N THR A 334 23.45 9.67 9.92
CA THR A 334 22.86 9.22 8.65
C THR A 334 23.83 9.44 7.48
N TYR A 335 24.45 10.62 7.40
CA TYR A 335 25.38 10.98 6.33
C TYR A 335 26.76 10.37 6.51
N GLU A 336 27.23 10.19 7.74
CA GLU A 336 28.43 9.39 8.00
C GLU A 336 28.25 7.97 7.47
N PHE A 337 27.10 7.35 7.73
CA PHE A 337 26.79 6.03 7.19
C PHE A 337 26.75 6.01 5.66
N ILE A 338 26.03 6.94 5.02
CA ILE A 338 25.98 7.02 3.55
C ILE A 338 27.38 7.25 2.96
N GLU A 339 28.16 8.15 3.55
CA GLU A 339 29.53 8.43 3.11
C GLU A 339 30.45 7.20 3.27
N LYS A 340 30.28 6.43 4.36
CA LYS A 340 30.98 5.16 4.57
C LYS A 340 30.66 4.16 3.47
N VAL A 341 29.38 4.03 3.09
CA VAL A 341 28.93 3.17 1.99
C VAL A 341 29.51 3.62 0.64
N GLU A 342 29.46 4.92 0.35
CA GLU A 342 30.05 5.51 -0.87
C GLU A 342 31.57 5.28 -0.96
N LYS A 343 32.29 5.41 0.16
CA LYS A 343 33.74 5.18 0.23
C LYS A 343 34.10 3.68 0.10
N GLY A 344 33.27 2.80 0.64
CA GLY A 344 33.47 1.34 0.58
C GLY A 344 33.15 0.73 -0.78
N ALA A 345 32.36 1.41 -1.61
CA ALA A 345 32.03 0.98 -2.95
C ALA A 345 33.26 1.07 -3.86
N SER A 346 34.05 0.00 -3.91
CA SER A 346 35.11 -0.17 -4.91
C SER A 346 34.47 -0.30 -6.30
N ILE A 347 34.24 0.85 -6.95
CA ILE A 347 33.91 1.09 -8.38
C ILE A 347 33.39 -0.14 -9.14
N VAL A 348 32.07 -0.36 -9.19
CA VAL A 348 31.44 -1.24 -10.21
C VAL A 348 30.11 -0.62 -10.70
N PRO A 349 29.69 -0.93 -11.92
CA PRO A 349 29.60 -0.01 -13.04
C PRO A 349 28.24 0.68 -13.11
N SER A 350 28.25 1.98 -13.43
CA SER A 350 27.09 2.69 -13.97
C SER A 350 26.65 2.01 -15.28
N ILE A 351 25.81 0.97 -15.20
CA ILE A 351 25.06 0.49 -16.35
C ILE A 351 24.01 1.56 -16.63
N ALA A 352 24.33 2.46 -17.56
CA ALA A 352 23.34 3.39 -18.09
C ALA A 352 22.14 2.58 -18.60
N PRO A 353 20.90 3.02 -18.37
CA PRO A 353 19.72 2.35 -18.91
C PRO A 353 19.90 2.16 -20.41
N SER A 354 19.87 0.91 -20.88
CA SER A 354 19.95 0.61 -22.30
C SER A 354 18.68 1.10 -22.98
N GLU A 355 18.73 2.27 -23.63
CA GLU A 355 17.72 2.72 -24.57
C GLU A 355 17.64 1.74 -25.76
N SER A 356 16.83 0.69 -25.65
CA SER A 356 16.40 -0.10 -26.80
C SER A 356 15.19 -0.98 -26.47
N LEU A 357 13.99 -0.41 -26.62
CA LEU A 357 12.77 -1.18 -26.85
C LEU A 357 12.41 -1.10 -28.33
N THR A 358 12.93 -2.03 -29.16
CA THR A 358 12.29 -2.37 -30.44
C THR A 358 12.70 -3.77 -30.92
N GLN A 359 11.94 -4.80 -30.53
CA GLN A 359 11.41 -5.88 -31.40
C GLN A 359 10.84 -7.01 -30.53
N ALA A 360 9.57 -7.35 -30.76
CA ALA A 360 8.91 -8.49 -30.15
C ALA A 360 9.52 -9.82 -30.65
N PRO A 361 9.81 -10.80 -29.78
CA PRO A 361 10.14 -12.15 -30.21
C PRO A 361 8.89 -12.82 -30.79
N SER A 362 8.97 -13.14 -32.07
CA SER A 362 8.04 -14.05 -32.73
C SER A 362 8.24 -15.48 -32.20
N GLY A 363 7.21 -16.02 -31.55
CA GLY A 363 6.98 -17.46 -31.44
C GLY A 363 7.19 -18.09 -30.05
N SER A 364 6.25 -17.91 -29.12
CA SER A 364 6.04 -18.89 -28.03
C SER A 364 4.78 -19.70 -28.30
N LYS A 365 4.92 -21.04 -28.22
CA LYS A 365 3.81 -21.98 -28.21
C LYS A 365 2.99 -21.77 -26.93
N TYR A 366 2.01 -20.88 -26.94
CA TYR A 366 0.95 -20.91 -25.93
C TYR A 366 0.09 -22.16 -26.20
N ARG A 367 0.21 -23.17 -25.34
CA ARG A 367 -0.78 -24.24 -25.25
C ARG A 367 -2.08 -23.61 -24.75
N ASN A 368 -3.21 -24.09 -25.26
CA ASN A 368 -4.53 -23.71 -24.76
C ASN A 368 -4.58 -23.99 -23.25
N CYS A 369 -4.89 -22.97 -22.45
CA CYS A 369 -5.10 -23.08 -21.01
C CYS A 369 -6.39 -23.86 -20.75
N VAL A 370 -6.26 -25.17 -20.57
CA VAL A 370 -7.36 -26.04 -20.18
C VAL A 370 -6.81 -27.06 -19.18
N ASP A 371 -7.60 -27.39 -18.17
CA ASP A 371 -7.29 -28.52 -17.29
C ASP A 371 -7.14 -29.80 -18.13
N GLN A 372 -6.16 -30.63 -17.79
CA GLN A 372 -5.91 -31.89 -18.47
C GLN A 372 -7.12 -32.83 -18.27
N PRO A 373 -7.81 -33.23 -19.35
CA PRO A 373 -8.99 -34.07 -19.24
C PRO A 373 -8.65 -35.42 -18.58
N GLY A 374 -9.39 -35.79 -17.54
CA GLY A 374 -9.23 -37.06 -16.83
C GLY A 374 -8.07 -37.11 -15.82
N TYR A 375 -7.37 -36.00 -15.59
CA TYR A 375 -6.44 -35.92 -14.47
C TYR A 375 -7.20 -35.88 -13.14
N GLU A 376 -6.77 -36.71 -12.21
CA GLU A 376 -7.25 -36.75 -10.83
C GLU A 376 -6.06 -36.73 -9.88
N PHE A 377 -6.23 -36.06 -8.74
CA PHE A 377 -5.21 -35.99 -7.68
C PHE A 377 -5.78 -36.48 -6.35
N GLU A 378 -4.91 -37.01 -5.49
CA GLU A 378 -5.27 -37.57 -4.20
C GLU A 378 -5.29 -36.47 -3.11
N LEU A 379 -6.38 -36.38 -2.34
CA LEU A 379 -6.45 -35.47 -1.20
C LEU A 379 -5.58 -35.97 -0.04
N GLN A 380 -4.63 -35.14 0.42
CA GLN A 380 -3.61 -35.52 1.42
C GLN A 380 -4.17 -36.11 2.73
N PHE A 381 -5.39 -35.72 3.15
CA PHE A 381 -5.98 -36.16 4.41
C PHE A 381 -7.00 -37.30 4.30
N SER A 382 -7.56 -37.53 3.13
CA SER A 382 -8.64 -38.53 2.95
C SER A 382 -8.30 -39.64 1.99
N GLY A 383 -7.24 -39.50 1.20
CA GLY A 383 -6.86 -40.44 0.14
C GLY A 383 -7.87 -40.50 -1.02
N ALA A 384 -8.82 -39.57 -1.06
CA ALA A 384 -9.84 -39.56 -2.10
C ALA A 384 -9.28 -38.92 -3.38
N MET A 385 -9.50 -39.58 -4.53
CA MET A 385 -9.19 -39.00 -5.84
C MET A 385 -10.21 -37.92 -6.21
N LYS A 386 -9.72 -36.78 -6.71
CA LYS A 386 -10.53 -35.64 -7.15
C LYS A 386 -10.09 -35.13 -8.52
N PRO A 387 -11.04 -34.78 -9.41
CA PRO A 387 -10.72 -34.12 -10.67
C PRO A 387 -10.35 -32.64 -10.44
N CYS A 388 -9.71 -32.00 -11.42
CA CYS A 388 -9.35 -30.57 -11.36
C CYS A 388 -10.53 -29.65 -11.00
N SER A 389 -11.74 -29.95 -11.48
CA SER A 389 -12.95 -29.15 -11.19
C SER A 389 -13.27 -29.05 -9.71
N TRP A 390 -12.83 -30.01 -8.89
CA TRP A 390 -13.03 -29.99 -7.44
C TRP A 390 -12.33 -28.80 -6.78
N ILE A 391 -11.22 -28.31 -7.33
CA ILE A 391 -10.53 -27.11 -6.81
C ILE A 391 -11.46 -25.89 -6.85
N MET A 392 -12.32 -25.83 -7.88
CA MET A 392 -13.27 -24.75 -8.12
C MET A 392 -14.65 -24.98 -7.47
N GLU A 393 -14.92 -26.18 -6.93
CA GLU A 393 -16.16 -26.45 -6.20
C GLU A 393 -16.19 -25.69 -4.87
N ASN A 394 -17.31 -25.06 -4.52
CA ASN A 394 -17.45 -24.24 -3.31
C ASN A 394 -16.51 -23.01 -3.29
N ILE A 395 -17.05 -21.88 -3.74
CA ILE A 395 -16.34 -20.61 -3.93
C ILE A 395 -15.55 -20.15 -2.68
N ASN A 396 -16.05 -20.46 -1.48
CA ASN A 396 -15.41 -20.07 -0.21
C ASN A 396 -14.17 -20.90 0.14
N LYS A 397 -13.82 -21.92 -0.66
CA LYS A 397 -12.68 -22.82 -0.43
C LYS A 397 -11.67 -22.82 -1.58
N ILE A 398 -11.88 -22.01 -2.62
CA ILE A 398 -11.04 -22.02 -3.82
C ILE A 398 -9.59 -21.63 -3.49
N SER A 399 -9.35 -20.51 -2.80
CA SER A 399 -7.97 -20.09 -2.46
C SER A 399 -7.26 -21.15 -1.61
N VAL A 400 -7.88 -21.58 -0.50
CA VAL A 400 -7.32 -22.64 0.37
C VAL A 400 -7.04 -23.94 -0.41
N ARG A 401 -7.86 -24.32 -1.39
CA ARG A 401 -7.61 -25.51 -2.22
C ARG A 401 -6.47 -25.29 -3.20
N ARG A 402 -6.33 -24.10 -3.77
CA ARG A 402 -5.21 -23.77 -4.64
C ARG A 402 -3.90 -23.78 -3.86
N ASP A 403 -3.86 -23.14 -2.71
CA ASP A 403 -2.66 -23.07 -1.88
C ASP A 403 -2.18 -24.45 -1.43
N ASN A 404 -3.10 -25.34 -1.08
CA ASN A 404 -2.75 -26.68 -0.59
C ASN A 404 -2.40 -27.69 -1.68
N TYR A 405 -2.89 -27.50 -2.91
CA TYR A 405 -2.79 -28.53 -3.94
C TYR A 405 -2.09 -28.06 -5.21
N CYS A 406 -2.27 -26.81 -5.65
CA CYS A 406 -1.70 -26.29 -6.89
C CYS A 406 -0.24 -25.85 -6.78
N TYR A 407 0.24 -25.67 -5.56
CA TYR A 407 1.59 -25.19 -5.29
C TYR A 407 2.29 -26.07 -4.25
N GLU A 408 3.59 -26.24 -4.42
CA GLU A 408 4.51 -26.84 -3.45
C GLU A 408 5.29 -25.74 -2.73
N ASN A 409 6.00 -26.13 -1.66
CA ASN A 409 6.90 -25.25 -0.91
C ASN A 409 6.25 -23.91 -0.49
N ASN A 410 5.03 -23.97 0.08
CA ASN A 410 4.26 -22.80 0.53
C ASN A 410 3.94 -21.78 -0.60
N GLY A 411 3.65 -22.24 -1.82
CA GLY A 411 3.30 -21.34 -2.92
C GLY A 411 4.48 -20.95 -3.82
N MET A 412 5.69 -21.46 -3.56
CA MET A 412 6.88 -21.09 -4.33
C MET A 412 7.03 -21.85 -5.65
N ASP A 413 6.59 -23.11 -5.71
CA ASP A 413 6.69 -23.93 -6.91
C ASP A 413 5.30 -24.41 -7.35
N ILE A 414 5.08 -24.57 -8.65
CA ILE A 414 3.84 -25.17 -9.18
C ILE A 414 3.92 -26.68 -8.95
N SER A 415 2.93 -27.25 -8.26
CA SER A 415 2.86 -28.70 -8.04
C SER A 415 2.50 -29.44 -9.33
N ASP A 416 2.59 -30.77 -9.33
CA ASP A 416 2.05 -31.60 -10.43
C ASP A 416 0.56 -31.29 -10.70
N VAL A 417 -0.22 -31.04 -9.64
CA VAL A 417 -1.63 -30.64 -9.76
C VAL A 417 -1.75 -29.26 -10.42
N GLY A 418 -0.86 -28.31 -10.09
CA GLY A 418 -0.82 -27.00 -10.72
C GLY A 418 -0.45 -27.05 -12.21
N TYR A 419 0.35 -28.02 -12.63
CA TYR A 419 0.70 -28.26 -14.03
C TYR A 419 -0.41 -28.93 -14.84
N ASP A 420 -1.14 -29.88 -14.26
CA ASP A 420 -2.20 -30.63 -14.94
C ASP A 420 -3.58 -29.97 -14.81
N CYS A 421 -3.82 -29.17 -13.76
CA CYS A 421 -5.07 -28.43 -13.53
C CYS A 421 -4.92 -26.92 -13.76
N GLN A 422 -4.35 -26.52 -14.90
CA GLN A 422 -3.88 -25.14 -15.11
C GLN A 422 -4.98 -24.06 -14.99
N TRP A 423 -6.19 -24.35 -15.47
CA TRP A 423 -7.32 -23.42 -15.41
C TRP A 423 -7.88 -23.34 -13.99
N SER A 424 -8.05 -24.49 -13.34
CA SER A 424 -8.55 -24.57 -11.97
C SER A 424 -7.56 -23.98 -10.95
N CYS A 425 -6.26 -24.14 -11.20
CA CYS A 425 -5.17 -23.62 -10.37
C CYS A 425 -4.75 -22.18 -10.67
N ASP A 426 -5.31 -21.54 -11.70
CA ASP A 426 -4.90 -20.20 -12.13
C ASP A 426 -3.42 -20.07 -12.52
N THR A 427 -2.79 -21.15 -12.97
CA THR A 427 -1.39 -21.14 -13.42
C THR A 427 -1.26 -20.72 -14.88
N CYS A 428 -2.37 -20.34 -15.51
CA CYS A 428 -2.39 -19.81 -16.87
C CYS A 428 -2.11 -18.31 -16.88
N GLY A 429 -1.06 -17.89 -17.58
CA GLY A 429 -0.76 -16.49 -17.83
C GLY A 429 -1.96 -15.70 -18.33
N ALA A 430 -2.08 -14.47 -17.82
CA ALA A 430 -3.24 -13.57 -17.86
C ALA A 430 -4.04 -13.51 -19.17
N SER A 431 -5.24 -14.12 -19.17
CA SER A 431 -6.44 -13.57 -19.84
C SER A 431 -7.70 -14.35 -19.41
N ARG A 432 -8.60 -13.72 -18.63
CA ARG A 432 -9.91 -14.29 -18.24
C ARG A 432 -11.08 -13.46 -18.82
N PRO A 433 -12.19 -14.10 -19.25
CA PRO A 433 -13.46 -13.42 -19.53
C PRO A 433 -14.40 -13.35 -18.30
N THR A 434 -15.15 -12.27 -18.22
CA THR A 434 -16.06 -11.88 -17.12
C THR A 434 -17.32 -12.76 -17.01
N PRO A 435 -17.79 -13.14 -15.80
CA PRO A 435 -19.02 -13.92 -15.62
C PRO A 435 -20.30 -13.07 -15.72
N ALA A 436 -21.40 -13.74 -16.11
CA ALA A 436 -22.71 -13.16 -16.40
C ALA A 436 -23.54 -12.78 -15.13
N PRO A 437 -24.49 -11.84 -15.22
CA PRO A 437 -25.15 -11.23 -14.06
C PRO A 437 -26.29 -12.08 -13.45
N VAL A 438 -26.47 -11.95 -12.14
CA VAL A 438 -27.45 -12.68 -11.32
C VAL A 438 -28.68 -11.79 -11.02
N SER A 439 -29.90 -12.37 -10.93
CA SER A 439 -31.17 -11.64 -10.78
C SER A 439 -31.48 -11.16 -9.34
N CYS A 440 -32.19 -10.03 -9.23
CA CYS A 440 -32.38 -9.26 -7.98
C CYS A 440 -33.63 -9.64 -7.15
N SER A 441 -33.59 -9.36 -5.83
CA SER A 441 -34.67 -9.59 -4.86
C SER A 441 -35.44 -8.31 -4.50
N LYS A 442 -36.68 -8.44 -4.01
CA LYS A 442 -37.57 -7.32 -3.63
C LYS A 442 -37.57 -7.05 -2.11
N LEU A 443 -37.66 -5.77 -1.71
CA LEU A 443 -37.70 -5.32 -0.32
C LEU A 443 -38.99 -4.50 0.01
N ASP A 444 -39.64 -4.84 1.13
CA ASP A 444 -40.76 -4.07 1.72
C ASP A 444 -40.42 -3.72 3.19
N ILE A 445 -40.69 -2.48 3.62
CA ILE A 445 -40.34 -1.92 4.94
C ILE A 445 -41.60 -1.41 5.67
N ASP A 446 -41.75 -1.76 6.95
CA ASP A 446 -42.76 -1.22 7.88
C ASP A 446 -42.06 -0.36 8.94
N ILE A 447 -42.64 0.78 9.34
CA ILE A 447 -42.10 1.73 10.33
C ILE A 447 -43.16 2.01 11.39
N ASN A 448 -42.87 1.70 12.66
CA ASN A 448 -43.73 2.02 13.79
C ASN A 448 -42.97 2.90 14.80
N ILE A 449 -43.63 3.93 15.34
CA ILE A 449 -43.12 4.88 16.32
C ILE A 449 -44.01 4.82 17.56
N ASP A 450 -43.47 4.41 18.70
CA ASP A 450 -44.19 4.31 19.98
C ASP A 450 -43.58 5.28 21.02
N ASN A 451 -44.38 6.23 21.50
CA ASN A 451 -43.97 7.27 22.45
C ASN A 451 -44.41 6.95 23.90
N SER A 452 -44.84 5.72 24.19
CA SER A 452 -45.48 5.38 25.47
C SER A 452 -44.54 5.26 26.68
N VAL A 453 -43.21 5.34 26.50
CA VAL A 453 -42.21 5.14 27.56
C VAL A 453 -40.94 5.97 27.35
N ASN A 454 -40.99 7.30 27.28
CA ASN A 454 -39.80 8.20 27.18
C ASN A 454 -38.73 7.85 26.13
N ASP A 455 -38.99 6.88 25.26
CA ASP A 455 -38.07 6.24 24.33
C ASP A 455 -38.84 6.09 23.02
N ASN A 456 -38.41 6.81 21.97
CA ASN A 456 -38.98 6.66 20.63
C ASN A 456 -38.38 5.41 20.00
N ILE A 457 -39.22 4.38 19.76
CA ILE A 457 -38.76 3.12 19.15
C ILE A 457 -39.11 3.12 17.66
N LEU A 458 -38.11 2.92 16.80
CA LEU A 458 -38.30 2.66 15.36
C LEU A 458 -38.23 1.15 15.10
N LEU A 459 -39.32 0.57 14.59
CA LEU A 459 -39.36 -0.84 14.20
C LEU A 459 -39.33 -0.95 12.68
N VAL A 460 -38.29 -1.58 12.12
CA VAL A 460 -38.16 -1.95 10.70
C VAL A 460 -38.43 -3.45 10.58
N LYS A 461 -39.38 -3.87 9.73
CA LYS A 461 -39.64 -5.30 9.47
C LYS A 461 -39.46 -5.63 8.00
N ARG A 462 -38.78 -6.75 7.70
CA ARG A 462 -38.61 -7.28 6.34
C ARG A 462 -39.67 -8.34 6.02
N TRP A 463 -40.35 -8.21 4.88
CA TRP A 463 -41.22 -9.25 4.33
C TRP A 463 -40.37 -10.37 3.72
N ASP A 464 -40.61 -11.60 4.16
CA ASP A 464 -40.00 -12.78 3.57
C ASP A 464 -40.99 -13.41 2.57
N PRO A 465 -40.68 -13.40 1.26
CA PRO A 465 -41.56 -13.93 0.24
C PRO A 465 -41.71 -15.45 0.32
N SER A 466 -40.76 -16.16 0.92
CA SER A 466 -40.81 -17.62 1.07
C SER A 466 -41.80 -18.06 2.17
N THR A 467 -41.98 -17.23 3.20
CA THR A 467 -42.87 -17.53 4.33
C THR A 467 -44.17 -16.74 4.32
N GLY A 468 -44.29 -15.71 3.46
CA GLY A 468 -45.47 -14.84 3.40
C GLY A 468 -45.72 -14.12 4.72
N LYS A 469 -44.66 -13.83 5.48
CA LYS A 469 -44.71 -13.16 6.78
C LYS A 469 -43.58 -12.15 6.88
N PHE A 470 -43.77 -11.16 7.75
CA PHE A 470 -42.67 -10.29 8.15
C PHE A 470 -41.80 -11.03 9.15
N SER A 471 -40.47 -10.96 8.98
CA SER A 471 -39.54 -11.42 10.01
C SER A 471 -39.77 -10.63 11.29
N ASP A 472 -39.90 -11.33 12.42
CA ASP A 472 -40.12 -10.72 13.74
C ASP A 472 -38.84 -10.15 14.37
N ARG A 473 -37.76 -10.02 13.59
CA ARG A 473 -36.52 -9.43 14.09
C ARG A 473 -36.73 -7.93 14.29
N ILE A 474 -36.70 -7.53 15.55
CA ILE A 474 -36.66 -6.15 16.00
C ILE A 474 -35.22 -5.68 15.81
N PHE A 475 -34.98 -4.75 14.90
CA PHE A 475 -33.60 -4.36 14.57
C PHE A 475 -32.94 -3.45 15.62
N LYS A 476 -33.68 -2.71 16.47
CA LYS A 476 -33.12 -2.14 17.72
C LYS A 476 -34.17 -1.51 18.65
N ARG A 477 -33.84 -1.44 19.94
CA ARG A 477 -34.50 -0.62 20.97
C ARG A 477 -33.45 0.35 21.51
N GLY A 478 -33.38 1.57 20.97
CA GLY A 478 -32.44 2.59 21.43
C GLY A 478 -33.14 3.64 22.31
N LYS A 479 -32.53 4.00 23.45
CA LYS A 479 -32.92 5.19 24.21
C LYS A 479 -32.26 6.41 23.58
N ALA A 480 -33.00 7.19 22.82
CA ALA A 480 -32.49 8.40 22.17
C ALA A 480 -32.78 9.64 23.02
N LYS A 481 -31.76 10.41 23.40
CA LYS A 481 -31.93 11.81 23.82
C LYS A 481 -31.65 12.69 22.60
N PHE A 482 -32.67 13.41 22.13
CA PHE A 482 -32.59 14.39 21.05
C PHE A 482 -31.78 15.60 21.52
N ASN A 483 -30.51 15.70 21.13
CA ASN A 483 -29.62 16.78 21.58
C ASN A 483 -28.89 17.49 20.42
N THR A 484 -29.43 17.46 19.20
CA THR A 484 -28.94 18.29 18.09
C THR A 484 -29.81 19.54 17.90
N PRO A 485 -29.23 20.74 17.66
CA PRO A 485 -29.97 22.00 17.56
C PRO A 485 -31.00 22.10 16.42
N ASN A 486 -30.98 21.18 15.43
CA ASN A 486 -31.84 21.21 14.25
C ASN A 486 -32.79 19.99 14.15
N GLY A 487 -33.03 19.28 15.26
CA GLY A 487 -34.05 18.22 15.37
C GLY A 487 -33.92 16.98 14.45
N SER A 488 -32.89 16.91 13.60
CA SER A 488 -32.74 15.85 12.59
C SER A 488 -31.98 14.66 13.16
N TYR A 489 -32.54 13.46 12.97
CA TYR A 489 -31.91 12.20 13.37
C TYR A 489 -31.37 11.47 12.14
N ARG A 490 -30.06 11.25 12.10
CA ARG A 490 -29.42 10.39 11.10
C ARG A 490 -29.28 8.99 11.68
N TYR A 491 -29.94 8.02 11.05
CA TYR A 491 -29.63 6.61 11.30
C TYR A 491 -28.69 6.15 10.20
N GLU A 492 -27.65 5.41 10.58
CA GLU A 492 -26.67 4.88 9.64
C GLU A 492 -26.80 3.36 9.57
N ILE A 493 -27.10 2.93 8.35
CA ILE A 493 -26.90 1.63 7.69
C ILE A 493 -27.40 0.38 8.44
N ASP A 494 -28.36 -0.31 7.84
CA ASP A 494 -28.59 -1.73 8.11
C ASP A 494 -28.60 -2.48 6.76
N CYS A 495 -27.67 -3.41 6.57
CA CYS A 495 -27.57 -4.20 5.35
C CYS A 495 -28.53 -5.39 5.45
N LEU A 496 -29.52 -5.42 4.56
CA LEU A 496 -30.59 -6.41 4.60
C LEU A 496 -30.13 -7.72 3.94
N TYR A 497 -29.38 -8.52 4.69
CA TYR A 497 -28.93 -9.85 4.24
C TYR A 497 -30.13 -10.73 3.80
N PRO A 498 -30.08 -11.38 2.61
CA PRO A 498 -28.87 -11.74 1.88
C PRO A 498 -28.68 -11.05 0.52
N THR A 499 -29.14 -9.82 0.32
CA THR A 499 -28.81 -9.07 -0.92
C THR A 499 -27.94 -7.86 -0.62
N ILE A 500 -26.99 -7.60 -1.52
CA ILE A 500 -25.79 -6.75 -1.43
C ILE A 500 -26.13 -5.24 -1.46
N GLU A 501 -27.34 -4.85 -1.07
CA GLU A 501 -27.76 -3.44 -1.07
C GLU A 501 -27.93 -2.97 0.37
N CYS A 502 -27.07 -2.04 0.77
CA CYS A 502 -27.17 -1.30 2.02
C CYS A 502 -27.86 0.03 1.72
N TYR A 503 -28.75 0.45 2.61
CA TYR A 503 -29.65 1.57 2.39
C TYR A 503 -29.48 2.59 3.52
N LEU A 504 -29.32 3.87 3.20
CA LEU A 504 -29.28 4.95 4.19
C LEU A 504 -30.68 5.50 4.44
N PHE A 505 -31.18 5.35 5.67
CA PHE A 505 -32.47 5.91 6.09
C PHE A 505 -32.29 7.17 6.93
N LEU A 506 -32.81 8.29 6.43
CA LEU A 506 -32.82 9.55 7.17
C LEU A 506 -34.24 9.88 7.62
N LEU A 507 -34.43 10.11 8.93
CA LEU A 507 -35.68 10.61 9.50
C LEU A 507 -35.48 12.04 9.97
N LYS A 508 -36.00 13.00 9.21
CA LYS A 508 -35.95 14.42 9.58
C LYS A 508 -37.20 14.78 10.35
N ASP A 509 -37.04 15.35 11.55
CA ASP A 509 -38.10 16.12 12.18
C ASP A 509 -38.22 17.44 11.44
N VAL A 510 -39.38 17.69 10.82
CA VAL A 510 -39.60 18.89 10.00
C VAL A 510 -40.08 20.05 10.86
N THR A 511 -40.55 19.79 12.09
CA THR A 511 -41.12 20.81 12.99
C THR A 511 -40.16 21.27 14.08
N GLU A 512 -38.96 20.68 14.17
CA GLU A 512 -37.93 20.94 15.20
C GLU A 512 -38.43 20.78 16.66
N ASP A 513 -39.57 20.12 16.87
CA ASP A 513 -40.19 19.92 18.18
C ASP A 513 -39.74 18.61 18.87
N GLY A 514 -38.77 17.92 18.27
CA GLY A 514 -38.12 16.74 18.82
C GLY A 514 -39.05 15.52 18.89
N PHE A 515 -40.08 15.49 18.04
CA PHE A 515 -41.18 14.52 18.11
C PHE A 515 -41.88 14.46 19.48
N THR A 516 -41.79 15.51 20.30
CA THR A 516 -42.34 15.53 21.66
C THR A 516 -43.73 16.18 21.69
N ASN A 517 -44.71 15.47 22.26
CA ASN A 517 -46.07 15.96 22.54
C ASN A 517 -47.04 16.17 21.35
N GLY A 518 -47.23 15.10 20.58
CA GLY A 518 -48.58 14.77 20.08
C GLY A 518 -48.94 15.30 18.71
N SER A 519 -48.10 16.06 18.02
CA SER A 519 -48.21 16.27 16.58
C SER A 519 -46.84 16.61 16.01
N GLY A 520 -46.53 16.18 14.80
CA GLY A 520 -45.25 16.47 14.16
C GLY A 520 -45.25 16.03 12.71
N SER A 521 -44.16 16.29 11.99
CA SER A 521 -43.97 15.77 10.63
C SER A 521 -42.61 15.16 10.45
N PHE A 522 -42.56 14.06 9.70
CA PHE A 522 -41.31 13.42 9.33
C PHE A 522 -41.20 13.24 7.82
N THR A 523 -39.96 13.29 7.35
CA THR A 523 -39.58 12.87 6.01
C THR A 523 -38.67 11.66 6.10
N VAL A 524 -38.95 10.63 5.31
CA VAL A 524 -38.08 9.47 5.11
C VAL A 524 -37.35 9.62 3.79
N GLU A 525 -36.03 9.62 3.85
CA GLU A 525 -35.15 9.63 2.67
C GLU A 525 -34.39 8.32 2.57
N LEU A 526 -34.16 7.85 1.34
CA LEU A 526 -33.35 6.68 1.01
C LEU A 526 -32.26 7.12 0.04
N ASP A 527 -31.00 7.02 0.46
CA ASP A 527 -29.83 7.39 -0.34
C ASP A 527 -29.94 8.80 -0.94
N GLY A 528 -30.42 9.76 -0.12
CA GLY A 528 -30.61 11.16 -0.50
C GLY A 528 -31.91 11.46 -1.27
N ASN A 529 -32.69 10.45 -1.65
CA ASN A 529 -33.98 10.64 -2.31
C ASN A 529 -35.12 10.65 -1.29
N VAL A 530 -35.91 11.73 -1.26
CA VAL A 530 -37.10 11.83 -0.42
C VAL A 530 -38.14 10.80 -0.88
N LEU A 531 -38.34 9.75 -0.08
CA LEU A 531 -39.32 8.72 -0.39
C LEU A 531 -40.74 9.16 -0.01
N LYS A 532 -40.89 9.83 1.14
CA LYS A 532 -42.20 10.31 1.64
C LYS A 532 -42.04 11.33 2.76
N SER A 533 -42.95 12.30 2.80
CA SER A 533 -43.20 13.17 3.97
C SER A 533 -44.60 12.87 4.55
N SER A 534 -44.75 12.88 5.87
CA SER A 534 -46.03 12.65 6.54
C SER A 534 -46.15 13.51 7.80
N THR A 535 -47.36 13.97 8.10
CA THR A 535 -47.73 14.63 9.36
C THR A 535 -48.48 13.65 10.27
N PHE A 536 -48.39 13.83 11.58
CA PHE A 536 -49.22 13.16 12.57
C PHE A 536 -49.76 14.19 13.58
N SER A 537 -50.96 13.98 14.13
CA SER A 537 -51.53 14.85 15.17
C SER A 537 -52.46 14.10 16.13
N GLY A 538 -52.48 14.53 17.40
CA GLY A 538 -53.43 14.16 18.44
C GLY A 538 -52.89 13.33 19.62
N ALA A 539 -53.41 13.65 20.81
CA ALA A 539 -53.17 13.03 22.13
C ALA A 539 -53.62 11.56 22.30
N LYS A 540 -53.64 10.77 21.22
CA LYS A 540 -53.86 9.31 21.25
C LYS A 540 -52.87 8.59 20.34
N ALA A 541 -51.57 8.84 20.55
CA ALA A 541 -50.45 8.12 19.93
C ALA A 541 -50.33 6.64 20.39
N LYS A 542 -51.39 6.02 20.92
CA LYS A 542 -51.41 4.60 21.30
C LYS A 542 -51.84 3.65 20.17
N ASN A 543 -52.20 4.17 18.99
CA ASN A 543 -52.52 3.33 17.83
C ASN A 543 -52.19 4.08 16.52
N LEU A 544 -50.90 4.15 16.15
CA LEU A 544 -50.53 4.53 14.79
C LEU A 544 -50.93 3.40 13.82
N LYS A 545 -51.79 3.74 12.85
CA LYS A 545 -52.34 2.82 11.85
C LYS A 545 -51.24 2.31 10.92
N ARG A 546 -51.11 0.98 10.81
CA ARG A 546 -50.36 0.25 9.77
C ARG A 546 -50.61 0.85 8.38
N GLN A 547 -49.54 1.18 7.64
CA GLN A 547 -49.63 1.46 6.21
C GLN A 547 -48.68 0.55 5.43
N ARG A 548 -49.20 -0.11 4.39
CA ARG A 548 -48.45 -0.99 3.48
C ARG A 548 -48.23 -0.28 2.16
N LYS A 549 -47.01 -0.33 1.60
CA LYS A 549 -46.78 0.10 0.21
C LYS A 549 -45.78 -0.83 -0.49
N LYS A 550 -46.07 -1.16 -1.76
CA LYS A 550 -45.19 -1.90 -2.67
C LYS A 550 -44.22 -0.95 -3.33
N PHE A 551 -42.94 -1.30 -3.40
CA PHE A 551 -41.95 -0.59 -4.23
C PHE A 551 -41.73 -1.32 -5.57
N GLY A 552 -41.53 -0.56 -6.66
CA GLY A 552 -41.51 -1.00 -8.07
C GLY A 552 -40.12 -1.04 -8.71
N GLN A 553 -40.06 -1.48 -9.97
CA GLN A 553 -38.90 -2.00 -10.76
C GLN A 553 -37.71 -1.04 -10.96
N CYS A 554 -36.49 -1.59 -10.95
CA CYS A 554 -35.25 -0.93 -11.42
C CYS A 554 -35.04 -1.21 -12.94
N ALA A 555 -34.47 -0.22 -13.65
CA ALA A 555 -34.16 -0.26 -15.09
C ALA A 555 -32.83 -0.96 -15.39
#